data_AF-W2VJI9-F1
#
_entry.id   AF-W2VJI9-F1
#
_cell.length_a   1.000
_cell.length_b   1.000
_cell.length_c   1.000
_cell.angle_alpha   90.00
_cell.angle_beta   90.00
_cell.angle_gamma   90.00
#
_symmetry.space_group_name_H-M   'P 1'
#
loop_
_entity.id
_entity.type
_entity.pdbx_description
1 polymer ?
#
loop_
_entity_poly.entity_id
_entity_poly.type
_entity_poly.pdbx_seq_one_letter_code
_entity_poly.pdbx_strand_id
1 'polypeptide(L)'
;MPGYKDWIDAIDIKVDYFSAFMKAWIAFNAWYNFSGEVTGKTDKECIEFIGGRSNRFKSYMENLLSSETAEGESFRTSLAALHSSLLSAAITTQEYIGVRQTVSFSEVAVKNSNARGSFEFRNVKYECSRARGKITTVITEIRTSTEILRYEQDEYNVADLMQQSAFQRLSDERQRKCQDCYKTLVPYKMTSILATEDSHLAVGTYRFVNDVSKISQGIITVLYMLRCCLAHGDISPDESANAVYRYAYEILCMPLKKLK
;
A
#
# COMPACT_ATOMS: atom_id res chain seq x y z
N MET A 1 39.65 36.71 3.41
CA MET A 1 38.70 36.80 2.29
C MET A 1 38.24 35.39 1.99
N PRO A 2 36.92 35.13 1.83
CA PRO A 2 36.45 33.82 1.39
C PRO A 2 37.08 33.47 0.04
N GLY A 3 37.64 32.27 -0.09
CA GLY A 3 38.27 31.77 -1.31
C GLY A 3 37.25 31.13 -2.25
N TYR A 4 37.64 30.85 -3.50
CA TYR A 4 36.74 30.21 -4.48
C TYR A 4 36.21 28.83 -4.02
N LYS A 5 36.92 28.15 -3.12
CA LYS A 5 36.48 26.89 -2.49
C LYS A 5 35.28 27.09 -1.57
N ASP A 6 35.26 28.17 -0.79
CA ASP A 6 34.12 28.52 0.07
C ASP A 6 32.86 28.81 -0.76
N TRP A 7 33.04 29.33 -1.98
CA TRP A 7 31.94 29.51 -2.94
C TRP A 7 31.49 28.20 -3.58
N ILE A 8 32.42 27.27 -3.86
CA ILE A 8 32.06 25.92 -4.33
C ILE A 8 31.26 25.18 -3.26
N ASP A 9 31.69 25.25 -2.00
CA ASP A 9 30.97 24.61 -0.88
C ASP A 9 29.60 25.28 -0.63
N ALA A 10 29.47 26.57 -0.95
CA ALA A 10 28.20 27.31 -0.86
C ALA A 10 27.26 27.12 -2.07
N ILE A 11 27.70 26.47 -3.16
CA ILE A 11 26.83 26.14 -4.30
C ILE A 11 25.82 25.05 -3.94
N ASP A 12 26.12 24.22 -2.93
CA ASP A 12 25.23 23.16 -2.48
C ASP A 12 23.99 23.74 -1.78
N ILE A 13 22.99 24.11 -2.59
CA ILE A 13 21.67 24.51 -2.12
C ILE A 13 21.00 23.28 -1.51
N LYS A 14 20.90 23.27 -0.18
CA LYS A 14 20.11 22.28 0.56
C LYS A 14 18.62 22.56 0.37
N VAL A 15 18.05 22.01 -0.70
CA VAL A 15 16.61 22.05 -0.94
C VAL A 15 15.93 21.18 0.11
N ASP A 16 14.99 21.77 0.84
CA ASP A 16 14.12 21.07 1.78
C ASP A 16 13.02 20.32 1.01
N TYR A 17 13.29 19.05 0.71
CA TYR A 17 12.33 18.22 0.01
C TYR A 17 11.23 17.68 0.92
N PHE A 18 11.37 17.74 2.25
CA PHE A 18 10.28 17.43 3.17
C PHE A 18 9.14 18.43 2.99
N SER A 19 9.46 19.72 3.01
CA SER A 19 8.49 20.79 2.75
C SER A 19 7.93 20.74 1.33
N ALA A 20 8.78 20.46 0.32
CA ALA A 20 8.34 20.33 -1.06
C ALA A 20 7.34 19.17 -1.24
N PHE A 21 7.64 18.01 -0.66
CA PHE A 21 6.76 16.85 -0.67
C PHE A 21 5.44 17.12 0.04
N MET A 22 5.47 17.70 1.25
CA MET A 22 4.24 18.05 1.97
C MET A 22 3.37 19.05 1.20
N LYS A 23 3.97 20.04 0.54
CA LYS A 23 3.22 20.97 -0.31
C LYS A 23 2.55 20.26 -1.49
N ALA A 24 3.25 19.33 -2.15
CA ALA A 24 2.66 18.50 -3.21
C ALA A 24 1.55 17.59 -2.66
N TRP A 25 1.75 17.01 -1.48
CA TRP A 25 0.76 16.18 -0.80
C TRP A 25 -0.50 16.97 -0.43
N ILE A 26 -0.37 18.21 0.05
CA ILE A 26 -1.52 19.09 0.33
C ILE A 26 -2.33 19.35 -0.95
N ALA A 27 -1.66 19.59 -2.08
CA ALA A 27 -2.35 19.76 -3.36
C ALA A 27 -3.03 18.46 -3.82
N PHE A 28 -2.41 17.30 -3.61
CA PHE A 28 -3.00 15.99 -3.85
C PHE A 28 -4.23 15.74 -2.95
N ASN A 29 -4.14 16.09 -1.66
CA ASN A 29 -5.24 16.08 -0.71
C ASN A 29 -6.40 16.97 -1.13
N ALA A 30 -6.12 18.18 -1.59
CA ALA A 30 -7.14 19.07 -2.09
C ALA A 30 -7.83 18.46 -3.33
N TRP A 31 -7.06 17.89 -4.26
CA TRP A 31 -7.65 17.23 -5.43
C TRP A 31 -8.59 16.09 -5.03
N TYR A 32 -8.17 15.12 -4.22
CA TYR A 32 -9.05 13.99 -3.92
C TYR A 32 -10.24 14.35 -3.03
N ASN A 33 -10.16 15.39 -2.20
CA ASN A 33 -11.29 15.83 -1.37
C ASN A 33 -12.31 16.68 -2.14
N PHE A 34 -11.86 17.44 -3.14
CA PHE A 34 -12.72 18.45 -3.79
C PHE A 34 -13.03 18.17 -5.27
N SER A 35 -12.40 17.18 -5.90
CA SER A 35 -12.67 16.82 -7.30
C SER A 35 -14.01 16.13 -7.53
N GLY A 36 -14.56 15.49 -6.49
CA GLY A 36 -15.73 14.60 -6.60
C GLY A 36 -15.42 13.23 -7.23
N GLU A 37 -14.17 12.95 -7.61
CA GLU A 37 -13.75 11.68 -8.23
C GLU A 37 -13.50 10.56 -7.23
N VAL A 38 -13.13 10.92 -6.00
CA VAL A 38 -12.66 9.97 -4.97
C VAL A 38 -13.69 9.87 -3.87
N THR A 39 -13.98 8.65 -3.44
CA THR A 39 -14.87 8.40 -2.30
C THR A 39 -14.10 7.79 -1.13
N GLY A 40 -14.27 8.40 0.04
CA GLY A 40 -13.65 7.98 1.29
C GLY A 40 -13.96 8.99 2.38
N LYS A 41 -14.06 8.54 3.63
CA LYS A 41 -14.27 9.39 4.81
C LYS A 41 -12.96 9.71 5.52
N THR A 42 -11.94 8.89 5.32
CA THR A 42 -10.61 9.05 5.90
C THR A 42 -9.56 9.12 4.80
N ASP A 43 -8.42 9.74 5.08
CA ASP A 43 -7.29 9.77 4.12
C ASP A 43 -6.95 8.36 3.62
N LYS A 44 -6.91 7.39 4.54
CA LYS A 44 -6.63 5.99 4.20
C LYS A 44 -7.64 5.42 3.19
N GLU A 45 -8.93 5.64 3.39
CA GLU A 45 -9.96 5.19 2.46
C GLU A 45 -9.82 5.86 1.08
N CYS A 46 -9.50 7.15 1.04
CA CYS A 46 -9.25 7.87 -0.21
C CYS A 46 -8.04 7.29 -0.96
N ILE A 47 -6.93 7.04 -0.27
CA ILE A 47 -5.73 6.43 -0.86
C ILE A 47 -6.01 5.02 -1.38
N GLU A 48 -6.74 4.21 -0.62
CA GLU A 48 -7.17 2.88 -1.05
C GLU A 48 -8.08 2.93 -2.27
N PHE A 49 -8.99 3.91 -2.35
CA PHE A 49 -9.83 4.16 -3.52
C PHE A 49 -8.96 4.53 -4.73
N ILE A 50 -8.04 5.48 -4.58
CA ILE A 50 -7.19 5.97 -5.67
C ILE A 50 -6.28 4.85 -6.19
N GLY A 51 -5.71 4.02 -5.33
CA GLY A 51 -4.89 2.88 -5.75
C GLY A 51 -5.72 1.71 -6.33
N GLY A 52 -6.93 1.49 -5.82
CA GLY A 52 -7.77 0.34 -6.16
C GLY A 52 -8.71 0.55 -7.34
N ARG A 53 -8.94 1.78 -7.81
CA ARG A 53 -9.88 2.10 -8.89
C ARG A 53 -9.24 3.02 -9.93
N SER A 54 -9.79 2.98 -11.15
CA SER A 54 -9.43 3.96 -12.18
C SER A 54 -9.88 5.36 -11.77
N ASN A 55 -8.98 6.32 -11.91
CA ASN A 55 -9.17 7.75 -11.66
C ASN A 55 -8.08 8.52 -12.42
N ARG A 56 -8.28 9.82 -12.64
CA ARG A 56 -7.35 10.60 -13.49
C ARG A 56 -5.90 10.55 -13.01
N PHE A 57 -5.68 10.68 -11.70
CA PHE A 57 -4.33 10.63 -11.13
C PHE A 57 -3.63 9.30 -11.40
N LYS A 58 -4.31 8.18 -11.10
CA LYS A 58 -3.78 6.84 -11.34
C LYS A 58 -3.53 6.61 -12.82
N SER A 59 -4.45 6.98 -13.70
CA SER A 59 -4.28 6.82 -15.15
C SER A 59 -3.10 7.62 -15.70
N TYR A 60 -2.86 8.83 -15.22
CA TYR A 60 -1.65 9.58 -15.60
C TYR A 60 -0.36 8.90 -15.14
N MET A 61 -0.35 8.34 -13.93
CA MET A 61 0.79 7.58 -13.42
C MET A 61 1.03 6.30 -14.26
N GLU A 62 -0.02 5.56 -14.60
CA GLU A 62 0.05 4.37 -15.45
C GLU A 62 0.58 4.70 -16.86
N ASN A 63 0.14 5.84 -17.41
CA ASN A 63 0.64 6.34 -18.70
C ASN A 63 2.13 6.73 -18.61
N LEU A 64 2.56 7.42 -17.55
CA LEU A 64 3.98 7.78 -17.36
C LEU A 64 4.87 6.54 -17.23
N LEU A 65 4.41 5.50 -16.52
CA LEU A 65 5.11 4.23 -16.40
C LEU A 65 5.32 3.56 -17.77
N SER A 66 4.30 3.59 -18.62
CA SER A 66 4.29 2.91 -19.93
C SER A 66 4.85 3.75 -21.08
N SER A 67 5.04 5.06 -20.87
CA SER A 67 5.38 5.99 -21.95
C SER A 67 6.86 5.94 -22.34
N GLU A 68 7.14 5.90 -23.64
CA GLU A 68 8.50 6.03 -24.20
C GLU A 68 8.94 7.50 -24.38
N THR A 69 8.12 8.46 -23.96
CA THR A 69 8.49 9.87 -23.99
C THR A 69 9.58 10.20 -22.96
N ALA A 70 10.30 11.31 -23.16
CA ALA A 70 11.25 11.84 -22.19
C ALA A 70 10.62 12.08 -20.80
N GLU A 71 9.33 12.42 -20.75
CA GLU A 71 8.59 12.56 -19.48
C GLU A 71 8.39 11.21 -18.79
N GLY A 72 8.07 10.14 -19.54
CA GLY A 72 7.96 8.78 -19.01
C GLY A 72 9.32 8.22 -18.55
N GLU A 73 10.38 8.49 -19.31
CA GLU A 73 11.74 8.13 -18.92
C GLU A 73 12.20 8.85 -17.65
N SER A 74 11.92 10.15 -17.52
CA SER A 74 12.18 10.90 -16.30
C SER A 74 11.41 10.35 -15.11
N PHE A 75 10.13 10.01 -15.28
CA PHE A 75 9.33 9.38 -14.23
C PHE A 75 9.91 8.04 -13.78
N ARG A 76 10.30 7.16 -14.72
CA ARG A 76 10.96 5.88 -14.39
C ARG A 76 12.31 6.07 -13.72
N THR A 77 13.07 7.11 -14.11
CA THR A 77 14.34 7.45 -13.47
C THR A 77 14.13 7.88 -12.02
N SER A 78 13.17 8.77 -11.75
CA SER A 78 12.80 9.15 -10.38
C SER A 78 12.27 7.95 -9.58
N LEU A 79 11.54 7.02 -10.20
CA LEU A 79 11.09 5.78 -9.56
C LEU A 79 12.25 4.85 -9.16
N ALA A 80 13.21 4.63 -10.06
CA ALA A 80 14.43 3.88 -9.75
C ALA A 80 15.21 4.53 -8.60
N ALA A 81 15.33 5.85 -8.63
CA ALA A 81 16.04 6.61 -7.61
C ALA A 81 15.31 6.57 -6.26
N LEU A 82 13.98 6.69 -6.25
CA LEU A 82 13.18 6.50 -5.03
C LEU A 82 13.41 5.11 -4.45
N HIS A 83 13.36 4.06 -5.28
CA HIS A 83 13.60 2.71 -4.80
C HIS A 83 14.98 2.56 -4.18
N SER A 84 16.02 3.07 -4.84
CA SER A 84 17.39 3.06 -4.33
C SER A 84 17.53 3.79 -3.01
N SER A 85 16.92 4.98 -2.88
CA SER A 85 16.96 5.78 -1.66
C SER A 85 16.21 5.13 -0.49
N LEU A 86 15.09 4.44 -0.76
CA LEU A 86 14.35 3.68 0.25
C LEU A 86 15.20 2.53 0.82
N LEU A 87 15.96 1.84 -0.04
CA LEU A 87 16.87 0.78 0.39
C LEU A 87 18.02 1.33 1.25
N SER A 88 18.53 2.51 0.94
CA SER A 88 19.65 3.11 1.69
C SER A 88 19.23 3.75 3.02
N ALA A 89 18.09 4.45 3.05
CA ALA A 89 17.64 5.21 4.22
C ALA A 89 16.90 4.35 5.26
N ALA A 90 16.34 3.21 4.85
CA ALA A 90 15.62 2.27 5.72
C ALA A 90 14.54 2.93 6.60
N ILE A 91 13.70 3.79 6.00
CA ILE A 91 12.63 4.50 6.73
C ILE A 91 11.62 3.50 7.30
N THR A 92 11.33 3.58 8.59
CA THR A 92 10.35 2.74 9.28
C THR A 92 9.15 3.54 9.76
N THR A 93 7.96 3.00 9.56
CA THR A 93 6.69 3.52 10.11
C THR A 93 6.56 3.19 11.60
N GLN A 94 5.90 4.04 12.41
CA GLN A 94 5.64 3.72 13.83
C GLN A 94 4.64 2.58 14.02
N GLU A 95 3.59 2.48 13.18
CA GLU A 95 2.60 1.40 13.16
C GLU A 95 1.69 1.52 11.91
N TYR A 96 2.05 0.86 10.81
CA TYR A 96 1.14 0.71 9.66
C TYR A 96 0.43 -0.65 9.77
N ILE A 97 -0.89 -0.65 9.97
CA ILE A 97 -1.68 -1.88 10.20
C ILE A 97 -1.26 -2.58 11.52
N GLY A 98 -0.92 -1.80 12.54
CA GLY A 98 -0.57 -2.32 13.88
C GLY A 98 0.82 -2.96 13.98
N VAL A 99 1.67 -2.80 12.96
CA VAL A 99 3.07 -3.29 12.97
C VAL A 99 4.00 -2.22 12.39
N ARG A 100 5.20 -2.07 12.95
CA ARG A 100 6.28 -1.28 12.35
C ARG A 100 6.75 -1.92 11.05
N GLN A 101 6.64 -1.20 9.94
CA GLN A 101 7.06 -1.69 8.63
C GLN A 101 8.07 -0.74 8.02
N THR A 102 9.13 -1.31 7.42
CA THR A 102 10.05 -0.58 6.57
C THR A 102 9.34 -0.18 5.29
N VAL A 103 9.42 1.10 4.91
CA VAL A 103 8.84 1.60 3.67
C VAL A 103 9.65 1.06 2.49
N SER A 104 9.07 0.16 1.70
CA SER A 104 9.74 -0.46 0.56
C SER A 104 8.77 -0.85 -0.55
N PHE A 105 9.30 -1.12 -1.75
CA PHE A 105 8.54 -1.68 -2.87
C PHE A 105 8.47 -3.22 -2.88
N SER A 106 9.30 -3.89 -2.06
CA SER A 106 9.23 -5.35 -1.86
C SER A 106 8.10 -5.76 -0.94
N GLU A 107 7.69 -4.88 -0.02
CA GLU A 107 6.69 -5.16 1.00
C GLU A 107 5.67 -4.03 1.07
N VAL A 108 4.73 -4.02 0.13
CA VAL A 108 3.63 -3.05 0.11
C VAL A 108 2.35 -3.71 0.61
N ALA A 109 1.75 -3.12 1.64
CA ALA A 109 0.47 -3.57 2.17
C ALA A 109 -0.70 -3.07 1.29
N VAL A 110 -1.31 -3.99 0.54
CA VAL A 110 -2.43 -3.69 -0.35
C VAL A 110 -3.73 -4.21 0.25
N LYS A 111 -4.81 -3.42 0.16
CA LYS A 111 -6.14 -3.83 0.62
C LYS A 111 -6.58 -5.10 -0.10
N ASN A 112 -6.95 -6.12 0.66
CA ASN A 112 -7.49 -7.35 0.13
C ASN A 112 -8.93 -7.12 -0.33
N SER A 113 -9.15 -7.20 -1.64
CA SER A 113 -10.48 -7.10 -2.26
C SER A 113 -11.33 -8.36 -2.05
N ASN A 114 -10.74 -9.45 -1.55
CA ASN A 114 -11.49 -10.67 -1.30
C ASN A 114 -12.53 -10.45 -0.19
N ALA A 115 -13.79 -10.51 -0.57
CA ALA A 115 -14.92 -10.36 0.33
C ALA A 115 -15.55 -11.69 0.75
N ARG A 116 -15.16 -12.82 0.15
CA ARG A 116 -15.72 -14.13 0.49
C ARG A 116 -14.69 -15.24 0.30
N GLY A 117 -14.51 -16.07 1.32
CA GLY A 117 -13.83 -17.35 1.23
C GLY A 117 -14.83 -18.47 1.46
N SER A 118 -14.78 -19.53 0.66
CA SER A 118 -15.52 -20.75 0.96
C SER A 118 -14.84 -21.96 0.35
N PHE A 119 -14.89 -23.07 1.07
CA PHE A 119 -14.49 -24.39 0.56
C PHE A 119 -15.20 -25.50 1.34
N GLU A 120 -15.16 -26.70 0.78
CA GLU A 120 -15.73 -27.89 1.40
C GLU A 120 -14.62 -28.88 1.73
N PHE A 121 -14.77 -29.57 2.86
CA PHE A 121 -13.85 -30.60 3.27
C PHE A 121 -14.55 -31.61 4.18
N ARG A 122 -14.51 -32.89 3.80
CA ARG A 122 -15.09 -34.03 4.55
C ARG A 122 -16.54 -33.77 5.03
N ASN A 123 -17.43 -33.44 4.11
CA ASN A 123 -18.85 -33.12 4.37
C ASN A 123 -19.10 -31.88 5.26
N VAL A 124 -18.11 -31.02 5.42
CA VAL A 124 -18.24 -29.74 6.13
C VAL A 124 -17.93 -28.61 5.16
N LYS A 125 -18.81 -27.61 5.12
CA LYS A 125 -18.60 -26.37 4.38
C LYS A 125 -18.08 -25.29 5.33
N TYR A 126 -17.00 -24.64 4.93
CA TYR A 126 -16.44 -23.47 5.61
C TYR A 126 -16.74 -22.25 4.75
N GLU A 127 -17.24 -21.19 5.37
CA GLU A 127 -17.56 -19.94 4.68
C GLU A 127 -17.22 -18.76 5.57
N CYS A 128 -16.48 -17.81 5.02
CA CYS A 128 -16.25 -16.52 5.64
C CYS A 128 -16.63 -15.43 4.63
N SER A 129 -17.33 -14.39 5.06
CA SER A 129 -17.68 -13.27 4.19
C SER A 129 -17.59 -11.93 4.90
N ARG A 130 -17.16 -10.89 4.17
CA ARG A 130 -17.22 -9.49 4.60
C ARG A 130 -18.38 -8.80 3.88
N ALA A 131 -19.40 -8.40 4.63
CA ALA A 131 -20.57 -7.71 4.09
C ALA A 131 -21.06 -6.64 5.07
N ARG A 132 -21.41 -5.45 4.56
CA ARG A 132 -21.98 -4.34 5.34
C ARG A 132 -21.16 -3.96 6.60
N GLY A 133 -19.82 -4.00 6.48
CA GLY A 133 -18.92 -3.69 7.59
C GLY A 133 -18.74 -4.81 8.62
N LYS A 134 -19.29 -6.00 8.37
CA LYS A 134 -19.21 -7.14 9.27
C LYS A 134 -18.51 -8.31 8.61
N ILE A 135 -17.81 -9.11 9.40
CA ILE A 135 -17.18 -10.36 8.98
C ILE A 135 -17.96 -11.51 9.63
N THR A 136 -18.61 -12.32 8.81
CA THR A 136 -19.36 -13.50 9.24
C THR A 136 -18.56 -14.75 8.90
N THR A 137 -18.37 -15.63 9.88
CA THR A 137 -17.76 -16.95 9.72
C THR A 137 -18.82 -18.01 10.03
N VAL A 138 -19.03 -18.94 9.10
CA VAL A 138 -20.03 -20.01 9.21
C VAL A 138 -19.38 -21.34 8.87
N ILE A 139 -19.65 -22.35 9.69
CA ILE A 139 -19.30 -23.74 9.43
C ILE A 139 -20.58 -24.56 9.42
N THR A 140 -20.83 -25.28 8.34
CA THR A 140 -22.07 -26.04 8.14
C THR A 140 -21.76 -27.49 7.82
N GLU A 141 -22.45 -28.42 8.48
CA GLU A 141 -22.43 -29.83 8.08
C GLU A 141 -23.33 -30.04 6.86
N ILE A 142 -22.77 -30.51 5.76
CA ILE A 142 -23.44 -30.53 4.45
C ILE A 142 -24.63 -31.50 4.44
N ARG A 143 -24.49 -32.66 5.10
CA ARG A 143 -25.54 -33.70 5.09
C ARG A 143 -26.81 -33.31 5.83
N THR A 144 -26.68 -32.56 6.92
CA THR A 144 -27.80 -32.20 7.81
C THR A 144 -28.18 -30.72 7.69
N SER A 145 -27.42 -29.94 6.92
CA SER A 145 -27.52 -28.48 6.84
C SER A 145 -27.44 -27.80 8.22
N THR A 146 -26.77 -28.43 9.19
CA THR A 146 -26.66 -27.92 10.56
C THR A 146 -25.49 -26.95 10.66
N GLU A 147 -25.74 -25.74 11.18
CA GLU A 147 -24.67 -24.80 11.50
C GLU A 147 -23.95 -25.23 12.79
N ILE A 148 -22.67 -25.55 12.65
CA ILE A 148 -21.78 -25.94 13.74
C ILE A 148 -21.23 -24.70 14.44
N LEU A 149 -20.96 -23.66 13.65
CA LEU A 149 -20.48 -22.37 14.12
C LEU A 149 -21.08 -21.28 13.23
N ARG A 150 -21.55 -20.22 13.86
CA ARG A 150 -21.83 -18.92 13.25
C ARG A 150 -21.29 -17.86 14.18
N TYR A 151 -20.39 -17.03 13.67
CA TYR A 151 -19.81 -15.94 14.43
C TYR A 151 -19.69 -14.70 13.55
N GLU A 152 -20.01 -13.55 14.12
CA GLU A 152 -20.00 -12.26 13.44
C GLU A 152 -19.20 -11.27 14.27
N GLN A 153 -18.34 -10.52 13.59
CA GLN A 153 -17.46 -9.51 14.20
C GLN A 153 -17.41 -8.26 13.33
N ASP A 154 -17.17 -7.11 13.96
CA ASP A 154 -17.12 -5.82 13.27
C ASP A 154 -15.74 -5.58 12.61
N GLU A 155 -14.68 -6.11 13.20
CA GLU A 155 -13.30 -5.97 12.71
C GLU A 155 -12.65 -7.33 12.50
N TYR A 156 -11.60 -7.40 11.67
CA TYR A 156 -10.88 -8.65 11.47
C TYR A 156 -9.99 -8.95 12.69
N ASN A 157 -10.37 -9.95 13.49
CA ASN A 157 -9.62 -10.41 14.65
C ASN A 157 -9.67 -11.95 14.76
N VAL A 158 -8.56 -12.59 14.38
CA VAL A 158 -8.43 -14.05 14.47
C VAL A 158 -8.46 -14.53 15.93
N ALA A 159 -7.87 -13.76 16.85
CA ALA A 159 -7.81 -14.14 18.26
C ALA A 159 -9.20 -14.14 18.90
N ASP A 160 -10.04 -13.16 18.56
CA ASP A 160 -11.42 -13.09 19.03
C ASP A 160 -12.27 -14.26 18.48
N LEU A 161 -12.10 -14.62 17.20
CA LEU A 161 -12.70 -15.84 16.62
C LEU A 161 -12.28 -17.10 17.40
N MET A 162 -11.00 -17.22 17.75
CA MET A 162 -10.46 -18.37 18.47
C MET A 162 -10.93 -18.47 19.93
N GLN A 163 -11.37 -17.37 20.53
CA GLN A 163 -11.90 -17.33 21.89
C GLN A 163 -13.37 -17.77 21.97
N GLN A 164 -14.06 -17.90 20.82
CA GLN A 164 -15.47 -18.28 20.81
C GLN A 164 -15.68 -19.72 21.29
N SER A 165 -16.63 -19.92 22.21
CA SER A 165 -16.93 -21.25 22.76
C SER A 165 -17.31 -22.27 21.69
N ALA A 166 -18.04 -21.84 20.66
CA ALA A 166 -18.38 -22.69 19.51
C ALA A 166 -17.14 -23.10 18.70
N PHE A 167 -16.14 -22.22 18.59
CA PHE A 167 -14.88 -22.49 17.89
C PHE A 167 -14.03 -23.48 18.69
N GLN A 168 -13.91 -23.28 20.00
CA GLN A 168 -13.11 -24.14 20.88
C GLN A 168 -13.64 -25.58 20.96
N ARG A 169 -14.94 -25.79 20.74
CA ARG A 169 -15.56 -27.14 20.69
C ARG A 169 -15.29 -27.88 19.38
N LEU A 170 -14.78 -27.21 18.34
CA LEU A 170 -14.39 -27.86 17.09
C LEU A 170 -13.15 -28.74 17.31
N SER A 171 -13.03 -29.81 16.53
CA SER A 171 -11.78 -30.58 16.48
C SER A 171 -10.64 -29.75 15.90
N ASP A 172 -9.39 -30.09 16.22
CA ASP A 172 -8.19 -29.39 15.75
C ASP A 172 -8.14 -29.23 14.21
N GLU A 173 -8.62 -30.24 13.48
CA GLU A 173 -8.71 -30.19 12.02
C GLU A 173 -9.71 -29.12 11.55
N ARG A 174 -10.90 -29.09 12.16
CA ARG A 174 -11.95 -28.10 11.85
C ARG A 174 -11.53 -26.69 12.27
N GLN A 175 -10.83 -26.55 13.41
CA GLN A 175 -10.25 -25.27 13.84
C GLN A 175 -9.23 -24.75 12.81
N ARG A 176 -8.29 -25.59 12.37
CA ARG A 176 -7.30 -25.23 11.35
C ARG A 176 -7.97 -24.82 10.04
N LYS A 177 -8.92 -25.61 9.53
CA LYS A 177 -9.66 -25.29 8.30
C LYS A 177 -10.49 -24.01 8.42
N CYS A 178 -11.12 -23.77 9.56
CA CYS A 178 -11.82 -22.51 9.82
C CYS A 178 -10.85 -21.31 9.80
N GLN A 179 -9.69 -21.43 10.44
CA GLN A 179 -8.67 -20.38 10.40
C GLN A 179 -8.14 -20.15 8.99
N ASP A 180 -7.88 -21.21 8.22
CA ASP A 180 -7.44 -21.11 6.83
C ASP A 180 -8.49 -20.36 5.98
N CYS A 181 -9.78 -20.70 6.13
CA CYS A 181 -10.87 -20.00 5.47
C CYS A 181 -10.92 -18.52 5.88
N TYR A 182 -10.79 -18.24 7.17
CA TYR A 182 -10.85 -16.89 7.72
C TYR A 182 -9.66 -16.04 7.26
N LYS A 183 -8.45 -16.59 7.21
CA LYS A 183 -7.23 -15.92 6.72
C LYS A 183 -7.35 -15.46 5.27
N THR A 184 -8.21 -16.06 4.46
CA THR A 184 -8.48 -15.57 3.09
C THR A 184 -9.08 -14.15 3.05
N LEU A 185 -9.67 -13.70 4.15
CA LEU A 185 -10.25 -12.36 4.34
C LEU A 185 -9.31 -11.39 5.05
N VAL A 186 -8.03 -11.73 5.28
CA VAL A 186 -7.07 -10.80 5.90
C VAL A 186 -7.18 -9.41 5.25
N PRO A 187 -7.33 -8.30 6.00
CA PRO A 187 -7.70 -7.00 5.42
C PRO A 187 -6.65 -6.45 4.44
N TYR A 188 -5.38 -6.76 4.69
CA TYR A 188 -4.25 -6.34 3.88
C TYR A 188 -3.38 -7.54 3.53
N LYS A 189 -2.87 -7.57 2.30
CA LYS A 189 -1.91 -8.55 1.82
C LYS A 189 -0.60 -7.82 1.52
N MET A 190 0.49 -8.30 2.11
CA MET A 190 1.83 -7.85 1.74
C MET A 190 2.14 -8.34 0.33
N THR A 191 2.51 -7.41 -0.53
CA THR A 191 2.73 -7.68 -1.94
C THR A 191 4.00 -6.96 -2.40
N SER A 192 4.87 -7.68 -3.10
CA SER A 192 5.99 -7.08 -3.83
C SER A 192 5.52 -6.54 -5.17
N ILE A 193 5.97 -5.33 -5.52
CA ILE A 193 5.88 -4.78 -6.88
C ILE A 193 7.19 -4.95 -7.65
N LEU A 194 8.20 -5.59 -7.06
CA LEU A 194 9.42 -6.01 -7.73
C LEU A 194 9.23 -7.39 -8.36
N ALA A 195 9.76 -7.58 -9.56
CA ALA A 195 9.68 -8.83 -10.29
C ALA A 195 10.76 -9.82 -9.83
N THR A 196 10.34 -11.06 -9.60
CA THR A 196 11.23 -12.23 -9.47
C THR A 196 11.27 -13.07 -10.74
N GLU A 197 10.33 -12.83 -11.66
CA GLU A 197 10.13 -13.58 -12.90
C GLU A 197 10.78 -12.88 -14.10
N ASP A 198 10.83 -13.59 -15.24
CA ASP A 198 11.41 -13.08 -16.47
C ASP A 198 10.58 -11.98 -17.13
N SER A 199 9.25 -12.01 -17.01
CA SER A 199 8.36 -10.93 -17.47
C SER A 199 8.41 -9.77 -16.48
N HIS A 200 9.02 -8.65 -16.88
CA HIS A 200 9.23 -7.49 -16.01
C HIS A 200 9.19 -6.18 -16.79
N LEU A 201 8.88 -5.10 -16.07
CA LEU A 201 9.12 -3.73 -16.51
C LEU A 201 10.49 -3.28 -15.99
N ALA A 202 11.38 -2.90 -16.92
CA ALA A 202 12.68 -2.33 -16.56
C ALA A 202 12.53 -0.87 -16.12
N VAL A 203 13.00 -0.54 -14.92
CA VAL A 203 12.98 0.80 -14.35
C VAL A 203 14.40 1.10 -13.85
N GLY A 204 15.21 1.71 -14.71
CA GLY A 204 16.66 1.82 -14.49
C GLY A 204 17.30 0.43 -14.42
N THR A 205 18.03 0.15 -13.35
CA THR A 205 18.66 -1.16 -13.08
C THR A 205 17.73 -2.15 -12.37
N TYR A 206 16.50 -1.75 -12.04
CA TYR A 206 15.58 -2.53 -11.23
C TYR A 206 14.48 -3.18 -12.09
N ARG A 207 14.01 -4.35 -11.64
CA ARG A 207 12.96 -5.13 -12.30
C ARG A 207 11.67 -4.99 -11.50
N PHE A 208 10.69 -4.30 -12.07
CA PHE A 208 9.34 -4.21 -11.51
C PHE A 208 8.42 -5.23 -12.18
N VAL A 209 7.36 -5.63 -11.49
CA VAL A 209 6.35 -6.55 -12.05
C VAL A 209 5.79 -5.99 -13.36
N ASN A 210 5.52 -6.83 -14.36
CA ASN A 210 4.91 -6.40 -15.62
C ASN A 210 3.40 -6.17 -15.47
N ASP A 211 3.02 -5.32 -14.50
CA ASP A 211 1.65 -4.91 -14.19
C ASP A 211 1.69 -3.46 -13.73
N VAL A 212 1.42 -2.56 -14.67
CA VAL A 212 1.47 -1.10 -14.46
C VAL A 212 0.43 -0.65 -13.42
N SER A 213 -0.72 -1.34 -13.34
CA SER A 213 -1.75 -0.99 -12.37
C SER A 213 -1.36 -1.38 -10.95
N LYS A 214 -0.67 -2.52 -10.80
CA LYS A 214 -0.10 -2.95 -9.53
C LYS A 214 1.08 -2.07 -9.11
N ILE A 215 1.94 -1.66 -10.04
CA ILE A 215 3.02 -0.71 -9.76
C ILE A 215 2.45 0.63 -9.28
N SER A 216 1.49 1.22 -10.01
CA SER A 216 0.91 2.51 -9.64
C SER A 216 0.22 2.47 -8.28
N GLN A 217 -0.52 1.39 -7.99
CA GLN A 217 -1.10 1.15 -6.66
C GLN A 217 -0.01 1.11 -5.58
N GLY A 218 1.09 0.40 -5.83
CA GLY A 218 2.21 0.30 -4.89
C GLY A 218 2.90 1.63 -4.64
N ILE A 219 3.11 2.44 -5.68
CA ILE A 219 3.66 3.79 -5.58
C ILE A 219 2.76 4.66 -4.69
N ILE A 220 1.45 4.70 -4.95
CA ILE A 220 0.49 5.48 -4.17
C ILE A 220 0.53 5.09 -2.68
N THR A 221 0.58 3.79 -2.38
CA THR A 221 0.70 3.31 -0.99
C THR A 221 2.02 3.74 -0.35
N VAL A 222 3.15 3.61 -1.04
CA VAL A 222 4.47 4.04 -0.52
C VAL A 222 4.51 5.54 -0.26
N LEU A 223 4.00 6.37 -1.18
CA LEU A 223 3.93 7.82 -0.98
C LEU A 223 3.06 8.17 0.24
N TYR A 224 1.95 7.46 0.46
CA TYR A 224 1.13 7.64 1.65
C TYR A 224 1.87 7.26 2.93
N MET A 225 2.61 6.15 2.94
CA MET A 225 3.44 5.76 4.08
C MET A 225 4.50 6.83 4.40
N LEU A 226 5.18 7.36 3.38
CA LEU A 226 6.16 8.44 3.54
C LEU A 226 5.52 9.71 4.10
N ARG A 227 4.32 10.06 3.66
CA ARG A 227 3.58 11.18 4.24
C ARG A 227 3.25 10.94 5.71
N CYS A 228 2.79 9.75 6.08
CA CYS A 228 2.51 9.43 7.47
C CYS A 228 3.79 9.53 8.33
N CYS A 229 4.91 8.95 7.87
CA CYS A 229 6.20 9.08 8.57
C CYS A 229 6.56 10.54 8.84
N LEU A 230 6.41 11.41 7.83
CA LEU A 230 6.76 12.83 7.96
C LEU A 230 5.79 13.58 8.90
N ALA A 231 4.49 13.30 8.81
CA ALA A 231 3.47 13.96 9.63
C ALA A 231 3.53 13.55 11.11
N HIS A 232 3.93 12.31 11.40
CA HIS A 232 4.09 11.81 12.76
C HIS A 232 5.48 12.08 13.35
N GLY A 233 6.43 12.55 12.54
CA GLY A 233 7.81 12.79 12.97
C GLY A 233 8.62 11.50 13.13
N ASP A 234 8.24 10.42 12.45
CA ASP A 234 8.87 9.09 12.51
C ASP A 234 10.16 9.02 11.68
N ILE A 235 10.80 10.15 11.41
CA ILE A 235 11.96 10.22 10.53
C ILE A 235 13.02 11.19 11.04
N SER A 236 14.28 10.76 10.92
CA SER A 236 15.44 11.63 11.10
C SER A 236 15.58 12.53 9.86
N PRO A 237 15.59 13.87 9.99
CA PRO A 237 15.74 14.79 8.87
C PRO A 237 17.21 14.88 8.40
N ASP A 238 17.77 13.75 7.98
CA ASP A 238 19.11 13.64 7.41
C ASP A 238 19.10 13.67 5.87
N GLU A 239 20.29 13.65 5.27
CA GLU A 239 20.44 13.72 3.82
C GLU A 239 19.87 12.50 3.09
N SER A 240 19.93 11.32 3.72
CA SER A 240 19.38 10.09 3.14
C SER A 240 17.86 10.13 3.10
N ALA A 241 17.23 10.61 4.18
CA ALA A 241 15.81 10.88 4.24
C ALA A 241 15.43 11.95 3.21
N ASN A 242 16.15 13.08 3.14
CA ASN A 242 15.87 14.14 2.19
C ASN A 242 15.91 13.65 0.73
N ALA A 243 16.83 12.72 0.39
CA ALA A 243 16.88 12.08 -0.91
C ALA A 243 15.64 11.21 -1.21
N VAL A 244 15.10 10.49 -0.21
CA VAL A 244 13.81 9.78 -0.36
C VAL A 244 12.69 10.77 -0.69
N TYR A 245 12.56 11.85 0.10
CA TYR A 245 11.49 12.83 -0.09
C TYR A 245 11.61 13.62 -1.39
N ARG A 246 12.84 13.81 -1.89
CA ARG A 246 13.07 14.36 -3.24
C ARG A 246 12.38 13.53 -4.30
N TYR A 247 12.69 12.24 -4.38
CA TYR A 247 12.15 11.38 -5.43
C TYR A 247 10.66 11.07 -5.20
N ALA A 248 10.20 11.01 -3.95
CA ALA A 248 8.78 10.95 -3.63
C ALA A 248 8.02 12.20 -4.11
N TYR A 249 8.61 13.39 -3.95
CA TYR A 249 8.08 14.63 -4.48
C TYR A 249 8.00 14.60 -6.01
N GLU A 250 9.08 14.22 -6.70
CA GLU A 250 9.12 14.15 -8.17
C GLU A 250 8.04 13.22 -8.72
N ILE A 251 7.91 12.01 -8.16
CA ILE A 251 6.91 11.01 -8.55
C ILE A 251 5.48 11.47 -8.29
N LEU A 252 5.23 12.17 -7.17
CA LEU A 252 3.90 12.71 -6.87
C LEU A 252 3.55 13.87 -7.80
N CYS A 253 4.51 14.77 -8.03
CA CYS A 253 4.26 16.04 -8.73
C CYS A 253 4.00 15.86 -10.23
N MET A 254 4.66 14.91 -10.90
CA MET A 254 4.49 14.70 -12.35
C MET A 254 3.02 14.42 -12.73
N PRO A 255 2.34 13.37 -12.21
CA PRO A 255 0.93 13.12 -12.49
C PRO A 255 0.01 14.20 -11.91
N LEU A 256 0.34 14.78 -10.74
CA LEU A 256 -0.47 15.82 -10.11
C LEU A 256 -0.57 17.09 -10.98
N LYS A 257 0.51 17.47 -11.66
CA LYS A 257 0.53 18.64 -12.55
C LYS A 257 -0.37 18.48 -13.78
N LYS A 258 -0.70 17.24 -14.18
CA LYS A 258 -1.62 16.93 -15.30
C LYS A 258 -3.10 17.00 -14.92
N LEU A 259 -3.41 17.21 -13.64
CA LEU A 259 -4.79 17.37 -13.15
C LEU A 259 -5.33 18.80 -13.26
N LYS A 260 -4.45 19.76 -13.61
CA LYS A 260 -4.84 21.12 -13.99
C LYS A 260 -5.51 21.11 -15.35
#